data_AF-A0A7K0T662-F1
#
_entry.id   AF-A0A7K0T662-F1
#
_cell.length_a   1.000
_cell.length_b   1.000
_cell.length_c   1.000
_cell.angle_alpha   90.00
_cell.angle_beta   90.00
_cell.angle_gamma   90.00
#
_symmetry.space_group_name_H-M   'P 1'
#
loop_
_entity.id
_entity.type
_entity.pdbx_description
1 polymer ?
#
loop_
_entity_poly.entity_id
_entity_poly.type
_entity_poly.pdbx_seq_one_letter_code
_entity_poly.pdbx_strand_id
1 'polypeptide(L)'
;MALRFKAILALAVLASLLSFTKFSHCEGTTWATPDQYIHACYSDLPSLFSERGLDKNQWPYASNTNAVEYPVLTGMVMFATASLVNTPIAYFNLNAALLTLLFIALVMLLRRMKPELSYLLPVAPAMIASLYINWDLWAILT
;
A
#
# COMPACT_ATOMS: atom_id res chain seq x y z
N MET A 1 26.44 2.84 15.66
CA MET A 1 25.74 2.08 14.57
C MET A 1 24.28 1.76 14.91
N ALA A 2 23.98 1.28 16.13
CA ALA A 2 22.61 0.94 16.58
C ALA A 2 21.65 2.15 16.67
N LEU A 3 22.12 3.32 17.11
CA LEU A 3 21.28 4.53 17.19
C LEU A 3 20.72 4.96 15.81
N ARG A 4 21.57 4.88 14.75
CA ARG A 4 21.15 5.16 13.37
C ARG A 4 20.13 4.15 12.85
N PHE A 5 20.24 2.88 13.25
CA PHE A 5 19.24 1.86 12.91
C PHE A 5 17.87 2.20 13.53
N LYS A 6 17.84 2.46 14.85
CA LYS A 6 16.59 2.76 15.56
C LYS A 6 15.92 4.02 15.02
N ALA A 7 16.70 5.06 14.71
CA ALA A 7 16.18 6.29 14.12
C ALA A 7 15.54 6.07 12.75
N ILE A 8 16.21 5.33 11.85
CA ILE A 8 15.68 5.05 10.50
C ILE A 8 14.41 4.20 10.57
N LEU A 9 14.41 3.19 11.44
CA LEU A 9 13.21 2.37 11.66
C LEU A 9 12.05 3.21 12.21
N ALA A 10 12.32 4.09 13.18
CA ALA A 10 11.31 4.99 13.72
C ALA A 10 10.75 5.93 12.65
N LEU A 11 11.59 6.48 11.76
CA LEU A 11 11.13 7.30 10.64
C LEU A 11 10.23 6.52 9.68
N ALA A 12 10.59 5.28 9.34
CA ALA A 12 9.75 4.43 8.49
C ALA A 12 8.39 4.15 9.13
N VAL A 13 8.35 3.80 10.42
CA VAL A 13 7.10 3.57 11.17
C VAL A 13 6.26 4.85 11.24
N LEU A 14 6.87 6.00 11.53
CA LEU A 14 6.16 7.28 11.58
C LEU A 14 5.57 7.66 10.23
N ALA A 15 6.33 7.49 9.14
CA ALA A 15 5.84 7.70 7.78
C ALA A 15 4.65 6.80 7.45
N SER A 16 4.74 5.51 7.81
CA SER A 16 3.65 4.55 7.64
C SER A 16 2.40 4.92 8.42
N LEU A 17 2.54 5.39 9.67
CA LEU A 17 1.42 5.83 10.50
C LEU A 17 0.78 7.11 9.94
N LEU A 18 1.57 8.11 9.56
CA LEU A 18 1.06 9.34 8.95
C LEU A 18 0.29 9.06 7.68
N SER A 19 0.85 8.23 6.79
CA SER A 19 0.13 7.78 5.60
C SER A 19 -1.17 7.06 5.97
N PHE A 20 -1.11 6.15 6.95
CA PHE A 20 -2.28 5.34 7.32
C PHE A 20 -3.41 6.23 7.82
N THR A 21 -3.10 7.20 8.70
CA THR A 21 -4.10 8.16 9.20
C THR A 21 -4.75 8.99 8.10
N LYS A 22 -3.97 9.40 7.08
CA LYS A 22 -4.48 10.11 5.90
C LYS A 22 -5.46 9.24 5.11
N PHE A 23 -5.07 8.02 4.76
CA PHE A 23 -5.93 7.13 3.96
C PHE A 23 -7.15 6.64 4.75
N SER A 24 -7.02 6.41 6.06
CA SER A 24 -8.11 5.95 6.92
C SER A 24 -9.18 7.00 7.17
N HIS A 25 -8.94 8.27 6.81
CA HIS A 25 -9.97 9.32 6.88
C HIS A 25 -11.26 8.89 6.14
N CYS A 26 -11.10 8.17 5.04
CA CYS A 26 -12.19 7.80 4.14
C CYS A 26 -12.67 6.36 4.35
N GLU A 27 -12.18 5.67 5.39
CA GLU A 27 -12.60 4.30 5.72
C GLU A 27 -14.10 4.27 6.10
N GLY A 28 -14.58 5.28 6.84
CA GLY A 28 -15.99 5.38 7.24
C GLY A 28 -16.98 5.57 6.08
N THR A 29 -16.51 6.08 4.95
CA THR A 29 -17.29 6.25 3.71
C THR A 29 -16.94 5.18 2.68
N THR A 30 -16.10 4.20 3.02
CA THR A 30 -15.57 3.19 2.09
C THR A 30 -14.92 3.82 0.85
N TRP A 31 -14.15 4.90 1.05
CA TRP A 31 -13.48 5.65 0.00
C TRP A 31 -14.44 6.11 -1.10
N ALA A 32 -15.67 6.50 -0.74
CA ALA A 32 -16.64 6.98 -1.71
C ALA A 32 -16.27 8.36 -2.30
N THR A 33 -16.72 8.63 -3.52
CA THR A 33 -16.66 9.97 -4.12
C THR A 33 -17.76 10.87 -3.56
N PRO A 34 -17.53 12.19 -3.44
CA PRO A 34 -16.32 12.94 -3.82
C PRO A 34 -15.23 13.00 -2.73
N ASP A 35 -15.55 12.52 -1.52
CA ASP A 35 -14.73 12.63 -0.31
C ASP A 35 -13.28 12.20 -0.54
N GLN A 36 -13.12 11.08 -1.26
CA GLN A 36 -11.81 10.51 -1.50
C GLN A 36 -10.83 11.38 -2.29
N TYR A 37 -11.36 12.25 -3.15
CA TYR A 37 -10.55 13.17 -3.96
C TYR A 37 -10.34 14.50 -3.27
N ILE A 38 -11.32 14.98 -2.49
CA ILE A 38 -11.22 16.23 -1.74
C ILE A 38 -10.16 16.10 -0.63
N HIS A 39 -10.16 14.98 0.09
CA HIS A 39 -9.23 14.71 1.19
C HIS A 39 -7.98 13.92 0.76
N ALA A 40 -7.83 13.68 -0.55
CA ALA A 40 -6.69 12.99 -1.17
C ALA A 40 -6.40 11.58 -0.59
N CYS A 41 -7.39 10.90 -0.05
CA CYS A 41 -7.28 9.57 0.59
C CYS A 41 -7.64 8.42 -0.38
N TYR A 42 -7.91 8.70 -1.67
CA TYR A 42 -8.14 7.69 -2.71
C TYR A 42 -7.09 6.57 -2.67
N SER A 43 -7.54 5.31 -2.73
CA SER A 43 -6.68 4.12 -2.80
C SER A 43 -7.27 3.09 -3.75
N ASP A 44 -6.42 2.49 -4.59
CA ASP A 44 -6.80 1.38 -5.46
C ASP A 44 -7.15 0.13 -4.66
N LEU A 45 -6.65 -0.01 -3.43
CA LEU A 45 -6.88 -1.18 -2.58
C LEU A 45 -8.40 -1.43 -2.39
N PRO A 46 -9.19 -0.54 -1.76
CA PRO A 46 -10.62 -0.73 -1.62
C PRO A 46 -11.38 -0.55 -2.94
N SER A 47 -10.92 0.31 -3.85
CA SER A 47 -11.62 0.63 -5.11
C SER A 47 -11.65 -0.57 -6.05
N LEU A 48 -10.48 -1.15 -6.33
CA LEU A 48 -10.37 -2.28 -7.25
C LEU A 48 -10.85 -3.60 -6.64
N PHE A 49 -10.98 -3.69 -5.30
CA PHE A 49 -11.51 -4.88 -4.63
C PHE A 49 -12.89 -5.28 -5.18
N SER A 50 -13.79 -4.31 -5.33
CA SER A 50 -15.14 -4.57 -5.86
C SER A 50 -15.20 -4.39 -7.38
N GLU A 51 -14.53 -3.38 -7.93
CA GLU A 51 -14.60 -3.05 -9.36
C GLU A 51 -14.02 -4.15 -10.27
N ARG A 52 -13.01 -4.89 -9.76
CA ARG A 52 -12.34 -5.97 -10.50
C ARG A 52 -12.86 -7.37 -10.12
N GLY A 53 -13.92 -7.46 -9.30
CA GLY A 53 -14.51 -8.73 -8.90
C GLY A 53 -13.64 -9.57 -7.95
N LEU A 54 -12.66 -8.95 -7.27
CA LEU A 54 -11.81 -9.63 -6.29
C LEU A 54 -12.62 -10.07 -5.06
N ASP A 55 -13.64 -9.28 -4.69
CA ASP A 55 -14.66 -9.60 -3.69
C ASP A 55 -15.42 -10.91 -3.98
N LYS A 56 -15.47 -11.32 -5.26
CA LYS A 56 -16.14 -12.54 -5.72
C LYS A 56 -15.16 -13.68 -6.02
N ASN A 57 -13.90 -13.56 -5.60
CA ASN A 57 -12.83 -14.51 -5.94
C ASN A 57 -12.68 -14.73 -7.45
N GLN A 58 -12.94 -13.70 -8.27
CA GLN A 58 -12.71 -13.78 -9.71
C GLN A 58 -11.21 -13.67 -10.02
N TRP A 59 -10.72 -14.50 -10.93
CA TRP A 59 -9.34 -14.40 -11.40
C TRP A 59 -9.09 -13.01 -12.04
N PRO A 60 -8.06 -12.25 -11.62
CA PRO A 60 -7.88 -10.84 -11.99
C PRO A 60 -7.82 -10.54 -13.49
N TYR A 61 -7.47 -11.53 -14.31
CA TYR A 61 -7.29 -11.39 -15.75
C TYR A 61 -8.35 -12.12 -16.58
N ALA A 62 -9.44 -12.58 -15.95
CA ALA A 62 -10.47 -13.35 -16.64
C ALA A 62 -11.42 -12.50 -17.49
N SER A 63 -11.52 -11.20 -17.20
CA SER A 63 -12.47 -10.29 -17.87
C SER A 63 -11.81 -9.59 -19.07
N ASN A 64 -12.52 -9.53 -20.21
CA ASN A 64 -12.05 -8.77 -21.37
C ASN A 64 -12.12 -7.24 -21.18
N THR A 65 -12.96 -6.75 -20.26
CA THR A 65 -13.22 -5.31 -20.07
C THR A 65 -12.78 -4.81 -18.70
N ASN A 66 -12.74 -5.69 -17.70
CA ASN A 66 -12.44 -5.33 -16.30
C ASN A 66 -11.24 -6.12 -15.76
N ALA A 67 -10.33 -6.58 -16.62
CA ALA A 67 -9.08 -7.16 -16.16
C ALA A 67 -8.26 -6.12 -15.39
N VAL A 68 -7.50 -6.62 -14.42
CA VAL A 68 -6.52 -5.83 -13.68
C VAL A 68 -5.38 -5.40 -14.63
N GLU A 69 -5.02 -4.12 -14.57
CA GLU A 69 -3.97 -3.49 -15.37
C GLU A 69 -2.55 -3.76 -14.85
N TYR A 70 -2.43 -4.25 -13.62
CA TYR A 70 -1.16 -4.49 -12.95
C TYR A 70 -0.41 -5.73 -13.50
N PRO A 71 0.93 -5.78 -13.38
CA PRO A 71 1.73 -6.95 -13.75
C PRO A 71 1.27 -8.24 -13.03
N VAL A 72 1.51 -9.39 -13.65
CA VAL A 72 1.00 -10.71 -13.19
C VAL A 72 1.33 -10.99 -11.72
N LEU A 73 2.56 -10.67 -11.27
CA LEU A 73 2.94 -10.87 -9.86
C LEU A 73 2.09 -10.03 -8.92
N THR A 74 1.87 -8.75 -9.24
CA THR A 74 1.01 -7.86 -8.47
C THR A 74 -0.44 -8.33 -8.49
N GLY A 75 -0.97 -8.74 -9.64
CA GLY A 75 -2.30 -9.32 -9.75
C GLY A 75 -2.47 -10.58 -8.90
N MET A 76 -1.45 -11.43 -8.81
CA MET A 76 -1.47 -12.60 -7.91
C MET A 76 -1.52 -12.18 -6.43
N VAL A 77 -0.78 -11.15 -6.03
CA VAL A 77 -0.86 -10.60 -4.66
C VAL A 77 -2.26 -10.04 -4.38
N MET A 78 -2.83 -9.30 -5.33
CA MET A 78 -4.20 -8.76 -5.22
C MET A 78 -5.20 -9.91 -5.00
N PHE A 79 -5.13 -10.95 -5.82
CA PHE A 79 -6.00 -12.11 -5.72
C PHE A 79 -5.82 -12.89 -4.42
N ALA A 80 -4.57 -13.17 -4.05
CA ALA A 80 -4.24 -13.93 -2.84
C ALA A 80 -4.71 -13.20 -1.58
N THR A 81 -4.44 -11.89 -1.47
CA THR A 81 -4.87 -11.10 -0.32
C THR A 81 -6.39 -10.93 -0.29
N ALA A 82 -7.05 -10.85 -1.45
CA ALA A 82 -8.51 -10.75 -1.53
C ALA A 82 -9.19 -12.01 -1.01
N SER A 83 -8.63 -13.20 -1.28
CA SER A 83 -9.18 -14.47 -0.80
C SER A 83 -9.20 -14.63 0.74
N LEU A 84 -8.45 -13.78 1.45
CA LEU A 84 -8.32 -13.84 2.92
C LEU A 84 -9.33 -12.96 3.65
N VAL A 85 -10.08 -12.11 2.94
CA VAL A 85 -10.94 -11.07 3.53
C VAL A 85 -12.20 -10.88 2.70
N ASN A 86 -13.28 -10.39 3.34
CA ASN A 86 -14.58 -10.27 2.68
C ASN A 86 -15.13 -8.84 2.63
N THR A 87 -14.33 -7.83 3.03
CA THR A 87 -14.77 -6.42 3.05
C THR A 87 -13.67 -5.51 2.48
N PRO A 88 -14.03 -4.39 1.82
CA PRO A 88 -13.04 -3.43 1.31
C PRO A 88 -12.14 -2.87 2.41
N ILE A 89 -12.70 -2.65 3.61
CA ILE A 89 -11.97 -2.16 4.78
C ILE A 89 -10.93 -3.19 5.25
N ALA A 90 -11.34 -4.45 5.42
CA ALA A 90 -10.41 -5.51 5.82
C ALA A 90 -9.32 -5.73 4.75
N TYR A 91 -9.67 -5.60 3.48
CA TYR A 91 -8.72 -5.70 2.36
C TYR A 91 -7.71 -4.55 2.33
N PHE A 92 -8.16 -3.31 2.55
CA PHE A 92 -7.28 -2.17 2.74
C PHE A 92 -6.34 -2.40 3.92
N ASN A 93 -6.85 -2.78 5.09
CA ASN A 93 -6.06 -2.96 6.31
C ASN A 93 -5.02 -4.08 6.18
N LEU A 94 -5.38 -5.21 5.55
CA LEU A 94 -4.46 -6.30 5.25
C LEU A 94 -3.32 -5.83 4.34
N ASN A 95 -3.66 -5.17 3.23
CA ASN A 95 -2.66 -4.70 2.27
C ASN A 95 -1.81 -3.56 2.87
N ALA A 96 -2.38 -2.66 3.65
CA ALA A 96 -1.64 -1.61 4.36
C ALA A 96 -0.61 -2.19 5.33
N ALA A 97 -0.96 -3.27 6.05
CA ALA A 97 -0.01 -3.97 6.91
C ALA A 97 1.14 -4.59 6.11
N LEU A 98 0.85 -5.27 4.99
CA LEU A 98 1.87 -5.85 4.10
C LEU A 98 2.78 -4.78 3.47
N LEU A 99 2.20 -3.69 2.97
CA LEU A 99 2.93 -2.56 2.40
C LEU A 99 3.80 -1.85 3.45
N THR A 100 3.35 -1.77 4.70
CA THR A 100 4.17 -1.28 5.83
C THR A 100 5.43 -2.14 6.01
N LEU A 101 5.27 -3.47 6.01
CA LEU A 101 6.40 -4.39 6.15
C LEU A 101 7.38 -4.28 4.98
N LEU A 102 6.86 -4.20 3.75
CA LEU A 102 7.66 -3.99 2.54
C LEU A 102 8.40 -2.66 2.58
N PHE A 103 7.72 -1.59 2.97
CA PHE A 103 8.34 -0.27 3.09
C PHE A 103 9.47 -0.24 4.11
N ILE A 104 9.26 -0.82 5.29
CA ILE A 104 10.32 -0.97 6.29
C ILE A 104 11.47 -1.78 5.70
N ALA A 105 11.20 -2.92 5.06
CA ALA A 105 12.22 -3.74 4.42
C ALA A 105 13.03 -2.95 3.38
N LEU A 106 12.37 -2.16 2.53
CA LEU A 106 12.99 -1.30 1.52
C LEU A 106 13.90 -0.24 2.16
N VAL A 107 13.43 0.46 3.19
CA VAL A 107 14.22 1.45 3.94
C VAL A 107 15.44 0.78 4.58
N MET A 108 15.28 -0.43 5.14
CA MET A 108 16.37 -1.19 5.73
C MET A 108 17.38 -1.69 4.70
N LEU A 109 16.93 -2.08 3.51
CA LEU A 109 17.77 -2.44 2.38
C LEU A 109 18.58 -1.22 1.90
N LEU A 110 17.92 -0.08 1.71
CA LEU A 110 18.58 1.18 1.32
C LEU A 110 19.64 1.59 2.35
N ARG A 111 19.34 1.42 3.65
CA ARG A 111 20.33 1.64 4.73
C ARG A 111 21.56 0.74 4.60
N ARG A 112 21.41 -0.51 4.13
CA ARG A 112 22.56 -1.40 3.90
C ARG A 112 23.38 -0.98 2.67
N MET A 113 22.73 -0.49 1.61
CA MET A 113 23.40 -0.11 0.36
C MET A 113 24.04 1.28 0.43
N LYS A 114 23.33 2.27 0.97
CA LYS A 114 23.72 3.69 1.03
C LYS A 114 23.26 4.30 2.37
N PRO A 115 23.95 3.98 3.48
CA PRO A 115 23.52 4.40 4.83
C PRO A 115 23.39 5.92 4.98
N GLU A 116 24.20 6.70 4.25
CA GLU A 116 24.22 8.17 4.31
C GLU A 116 22.93 8.80 3.78
N LEU A 117 22.24 8.17 2.82
CA LEU A 117 21.03 8.72 2.18
C LEU A 117 19.75 8.02 2.62
N SER A 118 19.85 6.99 3.46
CA SER A 118 18.74 6.12 3.83
C SER A 118 17.58 6.80 4.58
N TYR A 119 17.80 7.99 5.15
CA TYR A 119 16.76 8.79 5.79
C TYR A 119 15.87 9.54 4.79
N LEU A 120 16.33 9.75 3.55
CA LEU A 120 15.60 10.54 2.55
C LEU A 120 14.30 9.86 2.13
N LEU A 121 14.32 8.55 1.94
CA LEU A 121 13.14 7.78 1.53
C LEU A 121 11.99 7.87 2.56
N PRO A 122 12.18 7.58 3.87
CA PRO A 122 11.10 7.66 4.84
C PRO A 122 10.64 9.09 5.17
N VAL A 123 11.42 10.12 4.81
CA VAL A 123 11.03 11.53 5.02
C VAL A 123 10.42 12.14 3.75
N ALA A 124 10.51 11.46 2.60
CA ALA A 124 10.01 11.98 1.34
C ALA A 124 8.48 12.20 1.38
N PRO A 125 7.99 13.43 1.13
CA PRO A 125 6.56 13.72 1.18
C PRO A 125 5.75 12.88 0.20
N ALA A 126 6.29 12.63 -1.00
CA ALA A 126 5.64 11.77 -1.99
C ALA A 126 5.43 10.35 -1.45
N MET A 127 6.47 9.76 -0.86
CA MET A 127 6.40 8.42 -0.28
C MET A 127 5.38 8.35 0.85
N ILE A 128 5.37 9.32 1.77
CA ILE A 128 4.37 9.39 2.85
C ILE A 128 2.96 9.55 2.27
N ALA A 129 2.77 10.43 1.30
CA ALA A 129 1.46 10.73 0.74
C ALA A 129 0.88 9.58 -0.09
N SER A 130 1.72 8.74 -0.72
CA SER A 130 1.29 7.69 -1.64
C SER A 130 1.49 6.26 -1.14
N LEU A 131 2.01 6.05 0.08
CA LEU A 131 2.40 4.71 0.56
C LEU A 131 1.31 3.63 0.43
N TYR A 132 0.04 3.99 0.63
CA TYR A 132 -1.09 3.06 0.51
C TYR A 132 -2.01 3.38 -0.67
N ILE A 133 -1.49 4.06 -1.70
CA ILE A 133 -2.29 4.34 -2.89
C ILE A 133 -2.53 3.07 -3.72
N ASN A 134 -1.54 2.17 -3.79
CA ASN A 134 -1.57 0.95 -4.59
C ASN A 134 -0.53 -0.10 -4.11
N TRP A 135 -0.30 -1.14 -4.92
CA TRP A 135 0.62 -2.25 -4.64
C TRP A 135 2.06 -2.05 -5.14
N ASP A 136 2.47 -0.85 -5.56
CA ASP A 136 3.74 -0.65 -6.30
C ASP A 136 4.99 -1.11 -5.53
N LEU A 137 4.97 -1.11 -4.20
CA LEU A 137 6.10 -1.61 -3.40
C LEU A 137 6.40 -3.09 -3.61
N TRP A 138 5.40 -3.90 -4.01
CA TRP A 138 5.64 -5.30 -4.36
C TRP A 138 6.60 -5.41 -5.54
N ALA A 139 6.41 -4.61 -6.58
CA ALA A 139 7.26 -4.63 -7.78
C ALA A 139 8.71 -4.20 -7.52
N ILE A 140 8.99 -3.53 -6.40
CA ILE A 140 10.35 -3.11 -6.04
C ILE A 140 11.11 -4.23 -5.30
N LEU A 141 10.41 -5.05 -4.52
CA LEU A 141 11.01 -6.06 -3.64
C LEU A 141 10.85 -7.51 -4.12
N THR A 142 10.13 -7.74 -5.22
CA THR A 142 10.04 -9.04 -5.92
C THR A 142 10.99 -9.09 -7.10
#